data_AF-A0A4Y2IQF4-F1
#
_entry.id   AF-A0A4Y2IQF4-F1
#
_cell.length_a   1.000
_cell.length_b   1.000
_cell.length_c   1.000
_cell.angle_alpha   90.00
_cell.angle_beta   90.00
_cell.angle_gamma   90.00
#
_symmetry.space_group_name_H-M   'P 1'
#
loop_
_entity.id
_entity.type
_entity.pdbx_description
1 polymer ?
#
loop_
_entity_poly.entity_id
_entity_poly.type
_entity_poly.pdbx_seq_one_letter_code
_entity_poly.pdbx_strand_id
1 'polypeptide(L)'
;MCMLSGPHQHAQFCNVGVHFQVSMKVNVPLKGCPSYWKTKSLESPASCGNKTTATYPTARGPTFKWGNKSISRKNHLKYLGVTLDHKLRWLPHVIEQDKRAMDQYQNLCRIAGKTWGINKNIRRLLYKTVIERTLCHGAAAWGHNMTSRLQKKLDSIQRLFLLYITGAYRATPTAALQVVTALQPLHLQIQQEATYDRIARARSSSNFFTVLFSPTDYESKSSGIHIHPPNFLLQIQFSFAENHIDSGAKDIYTDGSKTDEGTGSRYCILENNGIITSWQGKLDRSNSVFQAEILAVRMAIEAASSLHRPIKIWTDSFSSLLAILNPKSHHSMVREIQTLLLSHKHIHLRWLKAHVDYLGNECAYQLSKEAITKGDPFFLPKPLSSLKSENKSAALSIWQDNWDNGETGRSTHDIVPRVSNKPVGWNREEIMFVTGHGPFPSYPHTFIASIFEHMTTARAKKEIQFTMPQDVSLRSPDISNSNSVT
;
A
#
# COMPACT_ATOMS: atom_id res chain seq x y z
N MET A 1 34.32 30.95 4.89
CA MET A 1 32.85 30.93 4.99
C MET A 1 32.46 29.47 5.24
N CYS A 2 32.44 29.08 6.52
CA CYS A 2 32.47 27.66 6.92
C CYS A 2 31.08 27.03 6.96
N MET A 3 30.97 25.86 6.33
CA MET A 3 29.84 24.94 6.37
C MET A 3 29.68 24.34 7.78
N LEU A 4 28.45 24.24 8.27
CA LEU A 4 28.08 23.40 9.41
C LEU A 4 27.09 22.32 8.96
N SER A 5 27.65 21.14 8.72
CA SER A 5 26.97 19.86 8.58
C SER A 5 26.30 19.44 9.90
N GLY A 6 25.00 19.19 9.89
CA GLY A 6 24.28 18.59 11.02
C GLY A 6 24.36 17.05 11.01
N PRO A 7 24.33 16.37 12.18
CA PRO A 7 24.42 14.92 12.24
C PRO A 7 23.04 14.26 11.96
N HIS A 8 22.99 13.38 10.96
CA HIS A 8 21.91 12.41 10.78
C HIS A 8 22.10 11.27 11.80
N GLN A 9 21.15 11.10 12.74
CA GLN A 9 21.12 9.93 13.62
C GLN A 9 20.27 8.81 13.00
N HIS A 10 20.92 7.69 12.68
CA HIS A 10 20.30 6.40 12.41
C HIS A 10 19.92 5.71 13.73
N ALA A 11 18.69 5.20 13.82
CA ALA A 11 18.31 4.26 14.87
C ALA A 11 18.58 2.83 14.39
N GLN A 12 19.55 2.15 15.01
CA GLN A 12 19.76 0.71 14.89
C GLN A 12 18.87 0.00 15.92
N PHE A 13 18.00 -0.91 15.47
CA PHE A 13 17.28 -1.83 16.35
C PHE A 13 18.00 -3.18 16.32
N CYS A 14 18.75 -3.49 17.40
CA CYS A 14 19.22 -4.85 17.65
C CYS A 14 18.14 -5.64 18.39
N ASN A 15 17.89 -6.85 17.91
CA ASN A 15 16.88 -7.77 18.43
C ASN A 15 17.57 -8.78 19.35
N VAL A 16 17.36 -8.67 20.66
CA VAL A 16 17.54 -9.80 21.60
C VAL A 16 16.36 -9.72 22.56
N GLY A 17 15.67 -10.84 22.73
CA GLY A 17 14.47 -10.95 23.54
C GLY A 17 14.70 -10.58 25.01
N VAL A 18 13.57 -10.42 25.70
CA VAL A 18 13.36 -10.13 27.13
C VAL A 18 13.03 -8.66 27.44
N HIS A 19 11.76 -8.43 27.81
CA HIS A 19 11.17 -7.21 28.39
C HIS A 19 11.54 -5.86 27.73
N PHE A 20 10.69 -5.40 26.81
CA PHE A 20 10.74 -4.02 26.29
C PHE A 20 10.36 -2.99 27.37
N GLN A 21 11.35 -2.47 28.07
CA GLN A 21 11.26 -1.19 28.77
C GLN A 21 11.70 -0.10 27.78
N VAL A 22 10.74 0.62 27.20
CA VAL A 22 11.03 1.75 26.31
C VAL A 22 11.59 2.91 27.15
N SER A 23 12.91 2.95 27.30
CA SER A 23 13.63 4.15 27.72
C SER A 23 13.90 5.00 26.48
N MET A 24 13.07 6.01 26.22
CA MET A 24 13.42 7.09 25.30
C MET A 24 14.61 7.86 25.89
N LYS A 25 15.84 7.53 25.47
CA LYS A 25 16.99 8.44 25.62
C LYS A 25 16.79 9.62 24.69
N VAL A 26 16.18 10.69 25.20
CA VAL A 26 16.31 12.01 24.57
C VAL A 26 17.74 12.45 24.84
N ASN A 27 18.63 12.34 23.83
CA ASN A 27 19.96 12.94 23.88
C ASN A 27 19.81 14.47 23.77
N VAL A 28 19.45 15.12 24.87
CA VAL A 28 19.75 16.54 25.07
C VAL A 28 21.17 16.58 25.64
N PRO A 29 22.12 17.32 25.06
CA PRO A 29 23.43 17.48 25.67
C PRO A 29 23.29 18.38 26.91
N LEU A 30 22.99 17.77 28.06
CA LEU A 30 23.11 18.44 29.36
C LEU A 30 24.59 18.39 29.76
N LYS A 31 25.33 19.43 29.37
CA LYS A 31 26.62 19.72 30.03
C LYS A 31 26.32 20.10 31.48
N GLY A 32 26.71 19.22 32.41
CA GLY A 32 26.75 19.49 33.84
C GLY A 32 25.55 18.96 34.62
N CYS A 33 25.63 17.71 35.09
CA CYS A 33 24.93 17.29 36.30
C CYS A 33 25.77 16.23 37.03
N PRO A 34 26.08 16.39 38.33
CA PRO A 34 26.97 15.47 39.06
C PRO A 34 26.29 14.12 39.35
N SER A 35 27.12 13.08 39.38
CA SER A 35 26.82 11.70 39.77
C SER A 35 26.28 11.60 41.20
N TYR A 36 25.01 11.22 41.37
CA TYR A 36 24.54 10.64 42.64
C TYR A 36 23.36 9.68 42.38
N TRP A 37 23.67 8.41 42.13
CA TRP A 37 22.71 7.32 42.22
C TRP A 37 23.27 6.27 43.18
N LYS A 38 22.80 6.28 44.43
CA LYS A 38 22.89 5.12 45.34
C LYS A 38 21.53 4.44 45.35
N THR A 39 21.42 3.27 44.74
CA THR A 39 20.29 2.34 44.92
C THR A 39 20.36 1.74 46.32
N LYS A 40 19.37 2.04 47.18
CA LYS A 40 19.14 1.27 48.41
C LYS A 40 18.23 0.08 48.06
N SER A 41 18.81 -1.11 48.05
CA SER A 41 18.10 -2.39 48.16
C SER A 41 17.53 -2.51 49.57
N LEU A 42 16.21 -2.67 49.70
CA LEU A 42 15.58 -3.10 50.95
C LEU A 42 15.36 -4.61 50.87
N GLU A 43 16.08 -5.35 51.71
CA GLU A 43 15.81 -6.76 52.00
C GLU A 43 14.56 -6.88 52.88
N SER A 44 13.73 -7.89 52.60
CA SER A 44 12.54 -8.21 53.39
C SER A 44 12.84 -9.36 54.35
N PRO A 45 12.48 -9.29 55.65
CA PRO A 45 12.45 -10.46 56.49
C PRO A 45 11.08 -11.15 56.38
N ALA A 46 11.12 -12.47 56.18
CA ALA A 46 9.95 -13.34 56.25
C ALA A 46 9.60 -13.61 57.73
N SER A 47 8.33 -13.47 58.13
CA SER A 47 7.54 -14.55 58.75
C SER A 47 6.09 -14.16 59.02
N CYS A 48 5.22 -15.13 58.76
CA CYS A 48 3.95 -15.48 59.42
C CYS A 48 2.77 -14.49 59.50
N GLY A 49 1.63 -14.93 58.95
CA GLY A 49 0.33 -14.83 59.64
C GLY A 49 -0.66 -13.75 59.17
N ASN A 50 -1.78 -14.22 58.62
CA ASN A 50 -3.09 -13.56 58.44
C ASN A 50 -3.28 -12.60 57.24
N LYS A 51 -4.21 -13.02 56.37
CA LYS A 51 -4.76 -12.25 55.25
C LYS A 51 -5.66 -11.14 55.77
N THR A 52 -5.16 -9.91 55.77
CA THR A 52 -5.98 -8.70 55.76
C THR A 52 -5.68 -7.98 54.44
N THR A 53 -6.67 -7.90 53.56
CA THR A 53 -6.55 -7.18 52.28
C THR A 53 -6.52 -5.68 52.58
N ALA A 54 -5.35 -5.15 52.93
CA ALA A 54 -5.12 -3.72 52.99
C ALA A 54 -5.01 -3.18 51.57
N THR A 55 -6.03 -2.45 51.09
CA THR A 55 -5.88 -1.56 49.94
C THR A 55 -4.90 -0.46 50.33
N TYR A 56 -3.63 -0.64 49.99
CA TYR A 56 -2.65 0.43 50.06
C TYR A 56 -3.13 1.61 49.19
N PRO A 57 -3.04 2.86 49.67
CA PRO A 57 -3.26 4.01 48.81
C PRO A 57 -2.24 3.92 47.68
N THR A 58 -2.69 3.94 46.43
CA THR A 58 -1.79 3.98 45.27
C THR A 58 -0.83 5.16 45.46
N ALA A 59 0.41 4.87 45.80
CA ALA A 59 1.43 5.88 46.06
C ALA A 59 1.48 6.85 44.88
N ARG A 60 1.31 8.15 45.16
CA ARG A 60 1.38 9.20 44.14
C ARG A 60 2.75 9.08 43.47
N GLY A 61 2.77 8.87 42.15
CA GLY A 61 4.03 8.70 41.41
C GLY A 61 4.96 9.92 41.58
N PRO A 62 6.27 9.76 41.31
CA PRO A 62 7.25 10.83 41.52
C PRO A 62 6.86 12.11 40.76
N THR A 63 6.99 13.25 41.44
CA THR A 63 6.76 14.57 40.81
C THR A 63 8.03 15.01 40.11
N PHE A 64 7.99 15.12 38.79
CA PHE A 64 9.13 15.60 38.01
C PHE A 64 9.06 17.12 37.87
N LYS A 65 10.15 17.82 38.22
CA LYS A 65 10.31 19.26 38.00
C LYS A 65 11.38 19.50 36.94
N TRP A 66 11.15 20.43 36.04
CA TRP A 66 12.17 20.95 35.11
C TRP A 66 12.29 22.45 35.34
N GLY A 67 13.44 22.88 35.90
CA GLY A 67 13.55 24.17 36.56
C GLY A 67 12.52 24.29 37.71
N ASN A 68 11.83 25.44 37.80
CA ASN A 68 10.79 25.69 38.81
C ASN A 68 9.38 25.22 38.39
N LYS A 69 9.24 24.52 37.25
CA LYS A 69 7.93 24.07 36.76
C LYS A 69 7.74 22.57 36.99
N SER A 70 6.64 22.21 37.63
CA SER A 70 6.20 20.82 37.75
C SER A 70 5.70 20.32 36.39
N ILE A 71 6.24 19.19 35.92
CA ILE A 71 5.80 18.53 34.70
C ILE A 71 4.66 17.58 35.07
N SER A 72 3.47 17.84 34.54
CA SER A 72 2.33 16.94 34.69
C SER A 72 2.55 15.65 33.90
N ARG A 73 2.38 14.51 34.56
CA ARG A 73 2.42 13.19 33.92
C ARG A 73 1.18 13.04 33.03
N LYS A 74 1.39 13.03 31.71
CA LYS A 74 0.34 12.72 30.73
C LYS A 74 0.39 11.24 30.36
N ASN A 75 -0.79 10.65 30.16
CA ASN A 75 -0.92 9.24 29.76
C ASN A 75 -0.77 9.01 28.25
N HIS A 76 -0.67 10.09 27.48
CA HIS A 76 -0.43 10.10 26.04
C HIS A 76 0.38 11.33 25.63
N LEU A 77 1.14 11.21 24.54
CA LEU A 77 2.01 12.23 23.95
C LEU A 77 1.75 12.31 22.44
N LYS A 78 1.65 13.51 21.88
CA LYS A 78 1.54 13.71 20.44
C LYS A 78 2.91 14.04 19.85
N TYR A 79 3.34 13.29 18.84
CA TYR A 79 4.60 13.49 18.13
C TYR A 79 4.38 13.34 16.62
N LEU A 80 4.78 14.34 15.84
CA LEU A 80 4.59 14.39 14.38
C LEU A 80 3.16 14.06 13.92
N GLY A 81 2.15 14.43 14.71
CA GLY A 81 0.74 14.15 14.42
C GLY A 81 0.20 12.79 14.88
N VAL A 82 1.06 11.93 15.44
CA VAL A 82 0.72 10.61 15.99
C VAL A 82 0.61 10.68 17.52
N THR A 83 -0.46 10.13 18.08
CA THR A 83 -0.72 10.14 19.53
C THR A 83 -0.32 8.80 20.18
N LEU A 84 0.80 8.81 20.87
CA LEU A 84 1.41 7.70 21.58
C LEU A 84 0.82 7.60 22.99
N ASP A 85 0.08 6.55 23.32
CA ASP A 85 -0.30 6.29 24.72
C ASP A 85 0.79 5.47 25.43
N HIS A 86 0.88 5.59 26.76
CA HIS A 86 1.90 4.92 27.57
C HIS A 86 1.94 3.37 27.45
N LYS A 87 0.91 2.75 26.87
CA LYS A 87 0.82 1.30 26.59
C LYS A 87 0.88 0.97 25.10
N LEU A 88 1.04 1.95 24.22
CA LEU A 88 1.01 1.78 22.75
C LEU A 88 -0.20 0.94 22.30
N ARG A 89 -1.38 1.25 22.85
CA ARG A 89 -2.66 0.67 22.45
C ARG A 89 -3.33 1.46 21.34
N TRP A 90 -2.86 2.67 21.04
CA TRP A 90 -3.23 3.50 19.88
C TRP A 90 -4.69 3.95 19.80
N LEU A 91 -5.55 3.55 20.74
CA LEU A 91 -6.93 4.00 20.77
C LEU A 91 -7.05 5.54 20.86
N PRO A 92 -6.25 6.26 21.68
CA PRO A 92 -6.29 7.72 21.68
C PRO A 92 -5.95 8.33 20.32
N HIS A 93 -5.01 7.73 19.56
CA HIS A 93 -4.68 8.14 18.20
C HIS A 93 -5.86 7.96 17.25
N VAL A 94 -6.50 6.79 17.27
CA VAL A 94 -7.68 6.52 16.42
C VAL A 94 -8.83 7.46 16.77
N ILE A 95 -9.06 7.77 18.04
CA ILE A 95 -10.07 8.76 18.46
C ILE A 95 -9.74 10.16 17.94
N GLU A 96 -8.46 10.55 17.90
CA GLU A 96 -8.07 11.84 17.33
C GLU A 96 -8.28 11.89 15.82
N GLN A 97 -7.95 10.82 15.09
CA GLN A 97 -8.21 10.74 13.65
C GLN A 97 -9.71 10.69 13.34
N ASP A 98 -10.50 10.00 14.18
CA ASP A 98 -11.97 9.98 14.10
C ASP A 98 -12.55 11.40 14.16
N LYS A 99 -12.09 12.23 15.12
CA LYS A 99 -12.54 13.63 15.20
C LYS A 99 -12.29 14.39 13.90
N ARG A 100 -11.09 14.28 13.34
CA ARG A 100 -10.73 14.93 12.06
C ARG A 100 -11.58 14.42 10.89
N ALA A 101 -11.78 13.10 10.82
CA ALA A 101 -12.63 12.48 9.82
C ALA A 101 -14.09 12.91 9.97
N MET A 102 -14.57 13.10 11.20
CA MET A 102 -15.92 13.56 11.50
C MET A 102 -16.14 15.01 11.08
N ASP A 103 -15.16 15.89 11.31
CA ASP A 103 -15.24 17.28 10.84
C ASP A 103 -15.36 17.32 9.29
N GLN A 104 -14.58 16.47 8.60
CA GLN A 104 -14.68 16.29 7.15
C GLN A 104 -16.04 15.73 6.73
N TYR A 105 -16.56 14.74 7.45
CA TYR A 105 -17.89 14.16 7.22
C TYR A 105 -19.02 15.19 7.35
N GLN A 106 -18.98 16.04 8.38
CA GLN A 106 -19.96 17.10 8.58
C GLN A 106 -19.95 18.10 7.42
N ASN A 107 -18.77 18.48 6.94
CA ASN A 107 -18.65 19.35 5.77
C ASN A 107 -19.24 18.71 4.51
N LEU A 108 -19.01 17.41 4.29
CA LEU A 108 -19.62 16.67 3.18
C LEU A 108 -21.15 16.65 3.28
N CYS A 109 -21.70 16.42 4.49
CA CYS A 109 -23.14 16.38 4.70
C CYS A 109 -23.83 17.75 4.51
N ARG A 110 -23.10 18.86 4.60
CA ARG A 110 -23.64 20.21 4.34
C ARG A 110 -23.86 20.49 2.86
N ILE A 111 -23.01 19.92 1.99
CA ILE A 111 -23.04 20.19 0.55
C ILE A 111 -23.80 19.13 -0.26
N ALA A 112 -24.00 17.94 0.31
CA ALA A 112 -24.78 16.88 -0.30
C ALA A 112 -25.46 15.99 0.75
N GLY A 113 -26.73 15.68 0.51
CA GLY A 113 -27.48 14.71 1.30
C GLY A 113 -27.32 13.29 0.80
N LYS A 114 -28.02 12.32 1.41
CA LYS A 114 -27.96 10.91 0.96
C LYS A 114 -28.56 10.69 -0.42
N THR A 115 -29.61 11.43 -0.77
CA THR A 115 -30.42 11.26 -1.99
C THR A 115 -30.26 12.39 -3.01
N TRP A 116 -29.52 13.44 -2.69
CA TRP A 116 -29.32 14.61 -3.56
C TRP A 116 -27.86 15.09 -3.56
N GLY A 117 -27.48 15.87 -4.56
CA GLY A 117 -26.13 16.40 -4.72
C GLY A 117 -25.15 15.41 -5.35
N ILE A 118 -24.07 15.10 -4.65
CA ILE A 118 -22.93 14.34 -5.18
C ILE A 118 -23.28 12.86 -5.40
N ASN A 119 -22.95 12.28 -6.57
CA ASN A 119 -23.19 10.85 -6.87
C ASN A 119 -22.30 9.91 -6.01
N LYS A 120 -22.77 8.68 -5.76
CA LYS A 120 -22.11 7.60 -5.00
C LYS A 120 -20.65 7.34 -5.40
N ASN A 121 -20.34 7.40 -6.70
CA ASN A 121 -18.99 7.15 -7.19
C ASN A 121 -18.02 8.25 -6.72
N ILE A 122 -18.47 9.51 -6.72
CA ILE A 122 -17.68 10.64 -6.23
C ILE A 122 -17.58 10.58 -4.71
N ARG A 123 -18.65 10.23 -3.98
CA ARG A 123 -18.58 10.03 -2.52
C ARG A 123 -17.57 8.95 -2.13
N ARG A 124 -17.58 7.83 -2.86
CA ARG A 124 -16.60 6.75 -2.70
C ARG A 124 -15.18 7.24 -3.00
N LEU A 125 -14.99 8.01 -4.07
CA LEU A 125 -13.69 8.59 -4.39
C LEU A 125 -13.18 9.49 -3.26
N LEU A 126 -14.01 10.41 -2.76
CA LEU A 126 -13.69 11.30 -1.64
C LEU A 126 -13.36 10.52 -0.35
N TYR A 127 -14.09 9.44 -0.08
CA TYR A 127 -13.74 8.56 1.03
C TYR A 127 -12.32 8.00 0.88
N LYS A 128 -11.98 7.42 -0.29
CA LYS A 128 -10.66 6.81 -0.52
C LYS A 128 -9.52 7.83 -0.55
N THR A 129 -9.75 9.02 -1.09
CA THR A 129 -8.68 10.02 -1.28
C THR A 129 -8.47 10.91 -0.06
N VAL A 130 -9.52 11.18 0.72
CA VAL A 130 -9.46 12.12 1.86
C VAL A 130 -9.62 11.36 3.17
N ILE A 131 -10.76 10.72 3.39
CA ILE A 131 -11.12 10.15 4.69
C ILE A 131 -10.20 8.99 5.07
N GLU A 132 -10.01 8.03 4.16
CA GLU A 132 -9.13 6.88 4.34
C GLU A 132 -7.69 7.34 4.62
N ARG A 133 -7.21 8.38 3.92
CA ARG A 133 -5.87 8.96 4.13
C ARG A 133 -5.73 9.66 5.48
N THR A 134 -6.77 10.37 5.93
CA THR A 134 -6.82 10.94 7.29
C THR A 134 -6.72 9.82 8.33
N LEU A 135 -7.49 8.75 8.16
CA LEU A 135 -7.54 7.64 9.13
C LEU A 135 -6.27 6.78 9.11
N CYS A 136 -5.61 6.63 7.96
CA CYS A 136 -4.33 5.91 7.83
C CYS A 136 -3.12 6.74 8.29
N HIS A 137 -3.31 7.96 8.78
CA HIS A 137 -2.20 8.79 9.23
C HIS A 137 -1.37 8.07 10.31
N GLY A 138 -0.08 7.92 10.03
CA GLY A 138 0.86 7.23 10.91
C GLY A 138 0.73 5.71 10.93
N ALA A 139 0.01 5.08 9.98
CA ALA A 139 -0.20 3.63 9.92
C ALA A 139 1.11 2.82 10.07
N ALA A 140 2.23 3.32 9.54
CA ALA A 140 3.57 2.74 9.74
C ALA A 140 3.92 2.44 11.21
N ALA A 141 3.48 3.30 12.14
CA ALA A 141 3.81 3.22 13.56
C ALA A 141 2.86 2.33 14.36
N TRP A 142 1.56 2.35 14.05
CA TRP A 142 0.52 1.74 14.88
C TRP A 142 -0.31 0.66 14.18
N GLY A 143 -0.26 0.61 12.85
CA GLY A 143 -1.14 -0.21 12.04
C GLY A 143 -0.79 -1.70 12.01
N HIS A 144 0.41 -2.08 12.44
CA HIS A 144 0.85 -3.49 12.41
C HIS A 144 0.07 -4.37 13.41
N ASN A 145 -0.04 -3.91 14.65
CA ASN A 145 -0.66 -4.68 15.74
C ASN A 145 -2.11 -4.25 15.95
N MET A 146 -3.01 -4.85 15.17
CA MET A 146 -4.43 -4.52 15.19
C MET A 146 -5.18 -5.35 16.24
N THR A 147 -5.74 -4.70 17.27
CA THR A 147 -6.57 -5.36 18.28
C THR A 147 -8.04 -5.35 17.90
N SER A 148 -8.83 -6.31 18.39
CA SER A 148 -10.29 -6.37 18.16
C SER A 148 -11.01 -5.09 18.57
N ARG A 149 -10.55 -4.42 19.64
CA ARG A 149 -11.07 -3.13 20.09
C ARG A 149 -10.83 -2.02 19.07
N LEU A 150 -9.66 -1.99 18.44
CA LEU A 150 -9.34 -1.02 17.39
C LEU A 150 -10.14 -1.31 16.12
N GLN A 151 -10.25 -2.58 15.70
CA GLN A 151 -11.04 -2.98 14.53
C GLN A 151 -12.49 -2.53 14.68
N LYS A 152 -13.14 -2.85 15.81
CA LYS A 152 -14.53 -2.42 16.08
C LYS A 152 -14.68 -0.91 16.04
N LYS A 153 -13.70 -0.16 16.56
CA LYS A 153 -13.74 1.32 16.50
C LYS A 153 -13.58 1.83 15.06
N LEU A 154 -12.67 1.26 14.27
CA LEU A 154 -12.46 1.62 12.86
C LEU A 154 -13.69 1.27 12.01
N ASP A 155 -14.30 0.12 12.23
CA ASP A 155 -15.53 -0.29 11.54
C ASP A 155 -16.69 0.65 11.88
N SER A 156 -16.81 1.07 13.14
CA SER A 156 -17.81 2.07 13.55
C SER A 156 -17.60 3.41 12.85
N ILE A 157 -16.36 3.84 12.62
CA ILE A 157 -16.05 5.08 11.90
C ILE A 157 -16.39 4.90 10.42
N GLN A 158 -15.86 3.85 9.78
CA GLN A 158 -16.05 3.56 8.36
C GLN A 158 -17.54 3.41 8.02
N ARG A 159 -18.32 2.76 8.90
CA ARG A 159 -19.77 2.55 8.73
C ARG A 159 -20.52 3.85 8.42
N LEU A 160 -20.18 4.95 9.07
CA LEU A 160 -20.85 6.25 8.84
C LEU A 160 -20.69 6.70 7.38
N PHE A 161 -19.48 6.58 6.84
CA PHE A 161 -19.18 6.91 5.45
C PHE A 161 -19.84 5.93 4.48
N LEU A 162 -19.85 4.64 4.80
CA LEU A 162 -20.50 3.63 3.97
C LEU A 162 -22.01 3.89 3.83
N LEU A 163 -22.68 4.25 4.93
CA LEU A 163 -24.11 4.64 4.91
C LEU A 163 -24.35 5.93 4.13
N TYR A 164 -23.40 6.87 4.16
CA TYR A 164 -23.47 8.10 3.38
C TYR A 164 -23.25 7.87 1.88
N ILE A 165 -22.33 6.98 1.51
CA ILE A 165 -22.04 6.60 0.12
C ILE A 165 -23.24 5.88 -0.50
N THR A 166 -23.83 4.94 0.24
CA THR A 166 -24.90 4.05 -0.26
C THR A 166 -26.30 4.64 -0.10
N GLY A 167 -26.52 5.49 0.90
CA GLY A 167 -27.86 5.93 1.27
C GLY A 167 -28.72 4.83 1.94
N ALA A 168 -28.10 3.72 2.35
CA ALA A 168 -28.76 2.59 2.98
C ALA A 168 -29.29 2.91 4.40
N TYR A 169 -30.14 2.02 4.91
CA TYR A 169 -30.71 2.13 6.25
C TYR A 169 -29.65 1.92 7.35
N ARG A 170 -29.89 2.52 8.51
CA ARG A 170 -28.97 2.41 9.66
C ARG A 170 -28.82 0.99 10.20
N ALA A 171 -29.75 0.08 9.91
CA ALA A 171 -29.67 -1.32 10.32
C ALA A 171 -28.87 -2.20 9.35
N THR A 172 -28.62 -1.73 8.11
CA THR A 172 -27.90 -2.51 7.09
C THR A 172 -26.52 -2.96 7.58
N PRO A 173 -26.14 -4.25 7.50
CA PRO A 173 -24.86 -4.75 8.00
C PRO A 173 -23.64 -4.05 7.40
N THR A 174 -22.61 -3.77 8.22
CA THR A 174 -21.38 -3.10 7.75
C THR A 174 -20.66 -3.93 6.69
N ALA A 175 -20.57 -5.25 6.88
CA ALA A 175 -19.93 -6.17 5.94
C ALA A 175 -20.57 -6.09 4.54
N ALA A 176 -21.91 -6.10 4.48
CA ALA A 176 -22.63 -5.93 3.21
C ALA A 176 -22.31 -4.59 2.54
N LEU A 177 -22.27 -3.49 3.31
CA LEU A 177 -21.94 -2.17 2.76
C LEU A 177 -20.50 -2.09 2.23
N GLN A 178 -19.54 -2.73 2.90
CA GLN A 178 -18.15 -2.82 2.46
C GLN A 178 -18.07 -3.52 1.09
N VAL A 179 -18.77 -4.64 0.93
CA VAL A 179 -18.81 -5.42 -0.32
C VAL A 179 -19.47 -4.63 -1.46
N VAL A 180 -20.67 -4.10 -1.22
CA VAL A 180 -21.42 -3.32 -2.23
C VAL A 180 -20.62 -2.11 -2.73
N THR A 181 -19.95 -1.41 -1.82
CA THR A 181 -19.14 -0.24 -2.16
C THR A 181 -17.74 -0.59 -2.65
N ALA A 182 -17.33 -1.85 -2.62
CA ALA A 182 -15.96 -2.27 -2.88
C ALA A 182 -14.93 -1.47 -2.08
N LEU A 183 -15.21 -1.32 -0.78
CA LEU A 183 -14.35 -0.71 0.22
C LEU A 183 -14.09 -1.76 1.30
N GLN A 184 -12.88 -2.33 1.28
CA GLN A 184 -12.48 -3.32 2.28
C GLN A 184 -12.53 -2.74 3.70
N PRO A 185 -12.59 -3.61 4.74
CA PRO A 185 -12.46 -3.18 6.12
C PRO A 185 -11.24 -2.28 6.34
N LEU A 186 -11.46 -1.12 6.98
CA LEU A 186 -10.44 -0.09 7.12
C LEU A 186 -9.18 -0.59 7.84
N HIS A 187 -9.33 -1.52 8.78
CA HIS A 187 -8.21 -2.11 9.48
C HIS A 187 -7.26 -2.88 8.54
N LEU A 188 -7.77 -3.56 7.50
CA LEU A 188 -6.95 -4.23 6.50
C LEU A 188 -6.15 -3.22 5.68
N GLN A 189 -6.75 -2.09 5.30
CA GLN A 189 -6.04 -1.02 4.58
C GLN A 189 -4.88 -0.45 5.40
N ILE A 190 -5.13 -0.19 6.69
CA ILE A 190 -4.10 0.30 7.62
C ILE A 190 -2.97 -0.73 7.78
N GLN A 191 -3.31 -2.00 7.95
CA GLN A 191 -2.31 -3.07 8.08
C GLN A 191 -1.50 -3.24 6.78
N GLN A 192 -2.10 -3.09 5.59
CA GLN A 192 -1.37 -3.13 4.33
C GLN A 192 -0.35 -2.00 4.20
N GLU A 193 -0.72 -0.78 4.59
CA GLU A 193 0.19 0.36 4.60
C GLU A 193 1.33 0.15 5.61
N ALA A 194 1.00 -0.34 6.81
CA ALA A 194 1.99 -0.69 7.82
C ALA A 194 2.97 -1.77 7.33
N THR A 195 2.47 -2.84 6.69
CA THR A 195 3.30 -3.92 6.13
C THR A 195 4.21 -3.40 5.02
N TYR A 196 3.68 -2.63 4.07
CA TYR A 196 4.48 -2.04 3.00
C TYR A 196 5.61 -1.17 3.58
N ASP A 197 5.32 -0.37 4.59
CA ASP A 197 6.29 0.53 5.21
C ASP A 197 7.38 -0.22 5.97
N ARG A 198 7.00 -1.29 6.69
CA ARG A 198 7.95 -2.16 7.40
C ARG A 198 8.93 -2.85 6.46
N ILE A 199 8.42 -3.38 5.35
CA ILE A 199 9.21 -4.12 4.37
C ILE A 199 10.06 -3.16 3.50
N ALA A 200 9.42 -2.17 2.89
CA ALA A 200 10.05 -1.31 1.90
C ALA A 200 10.95 -0.23 2.51
N ARG A 201 10.62 0.27 3.72
CA ARG A 201 11.36 1.37 4.37
C ARG A 201 12.12 0.94 5.60
N ALA A 202 11.48 0.22 6.54
CA ALA A 202 12.15 -0.23 7.76
C ALA A 202 13.02 -1.47 7.56
N ARG A 203 12.96 -2.09 6.37
CA ARG A 203 13.71 -3.32 6.00
C ARG A 203 13.60 -4.41 7.07
N SER A 204 12.40 -4.57 7.62
CA SER A 204 12.09 -5.50 8.70
C SER A 204 11.02 -6.47 8.23
N SER A 205 11.17 -7.77 8.55
CA SER A 205 10.15 -8.77 8.25
C SER A 205 8.81 -8.41 8.88
N SER A 206 7.75 -8.81 8.20
CA SER A 206 6.39 -8.50 8.62
C SER A 206 5.48 -9.63 8.23
N ASN A 207 4.69 -10.09 9.20
CA ASN A 207 3.57 -10.96 8.93
C ASN A 207 2.35 -10.10 8.62
N PHE A 208 1.66 -10.42 7.54
CA PHE A 208 0.32 -9.94 7.29
C PHE A 208 -0.59 -11.16 7.40
N PHE A 209 -1.10 -11.37 8.61
CA PHE A 209 -1.79 -12.62 8.99
C PHE A 209 -0.88 -13.84 8.78
N THR A 210 -1.24 -14.76 7.90
CA THR A 210 -0.49 -15.99 7.62
C THR A 210 0.62 -15.80 6.58
N VAL A 211 0.64 -14.66 5.88
CA VAL A 211 1.64 -14.39 4.84
C VAL A 211 2.86 -13.70 5.47
N LEU A 212 4.02 -14.35 5.35
CA LEU A 212 5.30 -13.80 5.77
C LEU A 212 5.93 -13.04 4.60
N PHE A 213 6.28 -11.77 4.85
CA PHE A 213 7.04 -10.96 3.92
C PHE A 213 8.46 -10.77 4.43
N SER A 214 9.45 -11.13 3.61
CA SER A 214 10.86 -10.86 3.87
C SER A 214 11.31 -9.59 3.13
N PRO A 215 12.04 -8.67 3.78
CA PRO A 215 12.59 -7.49 3.10
C PRO A 215 13.61 -7.85 2.01
N THR A 216 14.32 -8.97 2.14
CA THR A 216 15.32 -9.42 1.15
C THR A 216 14.72 -9.75 -0.21
N ASP A 217 13.45 -10.14 -0.21
CA ASP A 217 12.75 -10.54 -1.43
C ASP A 217 12.43 -9.35 -2.32
N TYR A 218 12.51 -8.12 -1.79
CA TYR A 218 12.14 -6.91 -2.51
C TYR A 218 13.28 -5.90 -2.59
N GLU A 219 13.27 -5.14 -3.68
CA GLU A 219 14.17 -4.02 -3.93
C GLU A 219 14.20 -3.04 -2.75
N SER A 220 15.40 -2.50 -2.50
CA SER A 220 15.61 -1.40 -1.58
C SER A 220 15.75 -0.09 -2.35
N LYS A 221 15.19 0.99 -1.81
CA LYS A 221 15.43 2.33 -2.35
C LYS A 221 16.71 2.89 -1.76
N SER A 222 17.64 3.27 -2.61
CA SER A 222 18.84 3.99 -2.19
C SER A 222 18.49 5.42 -1.78
N SER A 223 18.99 5.86 -0.62
CA SER A 223 18.81 7.23 -0.12
C SER A 223 19.95 8.14 -0.57
N GLY A 224 19.75 9.47 -0.43
CA GLY A 224 20.76 10.47 -0.72
C GLY A 224 21.09 10.66 -2.21
N ILE A 225 21.99 11.60 -2.48
CA ILE A 225 22.58 11.84 -3.80
C ILE A 225 23.90 11.06 -3.85
N HIS A 226 24.05 10.15 -4.83
CA HIS A 226 25.26 9.32 -4.95
C HIS A 226 26.32 9.92 -5.88
N ILE A 227 25.92 10.77 -6.83
CA ILE A 227 26.83 11.53 -7.72
C ILE A 227 26.54 13.02 -7.53
N HIS A 228 27.57 13.80 -7.20
CA HIS A 228 27.47 15.25 -7.08
C HIS A 228 27.04 15.86 -8.44
N PRO A 229 26.08 16.81 -8.52
CA PRO A 229 25.51 17.23 -9.81
C PRO A 229 26.51 17.69 -10.89
N PRO A 230 27.57 18.46 -10.59
CA PRO A 230 28.66 18.77 -11.52
C PRO A 230 29.39 17.56 -12.11
N ASN A 231 29.42 16.42 -11.41
CA ASN A 231 30.07 15.20 -11.88
C ASN A 231 29.13 14.30 -12.70
N PHE A 232 27.84 14.66 -12.79
CA PHE A 232 26.85 13.90 -13.54
C PHE A 232 26.89 14.29 -15.03
N LEU A 233 27.94 13.85 -15.72
CA LEU A 233 28.22 14.18 -17.13
C LEU A 233 27.75 13.10 -18.12
N LEU A 234 26.80 12.26 -17.70
CA LEU A 234 26.33 11.12 -18.51
C LEU A 234 25.67 11.54 -19.82
N GLN A 235 25.10 12.74 -19.90
CA GLN A 235 24.38 13.21 -21.08
C GLN A 235 25.21 13.14 -22.38
N ILE A 236 26.54 13.22 -22.28
CA ILE A 236 27.48 13.15 -23.41
C ILE A 236 27.54 11.73 -24.02
N GLN A 237 27.28 10.69 -23.21
CA GLN A 237 27.32 9.30 -23.65
C GLN A 237 25.98 8.81 -24.23
N PHE A 238 24.95 9.65 -24.25
CA PHE A 238 23.61 9.27 -24.66
C PHE A 238 23.23 9.92 -25.98
N SER A 239 22.43 9.22 -26.79
CA SER A 239 21.74 9.83 -27.91
C SER A 239 20.41 9.17 -28.16
N PHE A 240 19.44 10.02 -28.50
CA PHE A 240 18.07 9.66 -28.82
C PHE A 240 17.73 9.88 -30.30
N ALA A 241 18.74 10.22 -31.11
CA ALA A 241 18.53 10.44 -32.54
C ALA A 241 18.38 9.09 -33.26
N GLU A 242 17.37 8.98 -34.13
CA GLU A 242 17.08 7.81 -34.96
C GLU A 242 18.03 7.74 -36.19
N ASN A 243 19.34 7.81 -35.95
CA ASN A 243 20.35 7.79 -37.01
C ASN A 243 21.07 6.43 -37.04
N HIS A 244 20.33 5.33 -36.85
CA HIS A 244 20.91 4.00 -36.94
C HIS A 244 21.27 3.70 -38.39
N ILE A 245 22.56 3.50 -38.64
CA ILE A 245 23.09 3.02 -39.91
C ILE A 245 23.93 1.81 -39.55
N ASP A 246 23.57 0.66 -40.11
CA ASP A 246 24.30 -0.59 -39.90
C ASP A 246 25.65 -0.50 -40.60
N SER A 247 26.67 -0.12 -39.85
CA SER A 247 28.02 0.09 -40.38
C SER A 247 28.87 -1.18 -40.35
N GLY A 248 28.28 -2.34 -39.99
CA GLY A 248 28.99 -3.60 -39.75
C GLY A 248 29.93 -3.58 -38.53
N ALA A 249 29.99 -2.46 -37.81
CA ALA A 249 30.82 -2.28 -36.63
C ALA A 249 30.26 -3.11 -35.46
N LYS A 250 31.14 -3.42 -34.50
CA LYS A 250 30.72 -4.14 -33.30
C LYS A 250 29.83 -3.28 -32.43
N ASP A 251 28.56 -3.65 -32.37
CA ASP A 251 27.53 -2.99 -31.58
C ASP A 251 26.87 -4.01 -30.64
N ILE A 252 26.40 -3.53 -29.50
CA ILE A 252 25.69 -4.35 -28.52
C ILE A 252 24.21 -3.98 -28.54
N TYR A 253 23.33 -4.96 -28.55
CA TYR A 253 21.90 -4.77 -28.47
C TYR A 253 21.37 -5.41 -27.20
N THR A 254 20.46 -4.73 -26.51
CA THR A 254 19.89 -5.16 -25.23
C THR A 254 18.38 -5.23 -25.34
N ASP A 255 17.79 -6.21 -24.67
CA ASP A 255 16.33 -6.32 -24.57
C ASP A 255 15.92 -7.02 -23.26
N GLY A 256 14.72 -6.70 -22.78
CA GLY A 256 14.06 -7.35 -21.66
C GLY A 256 12.63 -7.71 -22.00
N SER A 257 12.26 -8.99 -21.83
CA SER A 257 10.90 -9.44 -22.07
C SER A 257 10.24 -10.02 -20.82
N LYS A 258 8.91 -9.99 -20.82
CA LYS A 258 8.08 -10.63 -19.80
C LYS A 258 6.92 -11.36 -20.43
N THR A 259 6.70 -12.59 -19.98
CA THR A 259 5.53 -13.41 -20.29
C THR A 259 4.89 -13.90 -18.98
N ASP A 260 3.81 -14.67 -19.08
CA ASP A 260 3.20 -15.29 -17.91
C ASP A 260 4.10 -16.39 -17.30
N GLU A 261 5.01 -16.95 -18.09
CA GLU A 261 5.94 -18.01 -17.66
C GLU A 261 7.15 -17.46 -16.91
N GLY A 262 7.58 -16.23 -17.20
CA GLY A 262 8.74 -15.63 -16.56
C GLY A 262 9.17 -14.30 -17.17
N THR A 263 10.35 -13.86 -16.76
CA THR A 263 10.97 -12.61 -17.24
C THR A 263 12.36 -12.93 -17.76
N GLY A 264 12.72 -12.43 -18.94
CA GLY A 264 14.01 -12.67 -19.59
C GLY A 264 14.76 -11.36 -19.79
N SER A 265 16.07 -11.38 -19.55
CA SER A 265 16.98 -10.23 -19.75
C SER A 265 18.15 -10.65 -20.62
N ARG A 266 18.61 -9.75 -21.50
CA ARG A 266 19.48 -10.17 -22.59
C ARG A 266 20.38 -9.07 -23.15
N TYR A 267 21.62 -9.41 -23.54
CA TYR A 267 22.38 -8.61 -24.51
C TYR A 267 23.12 -9.47 -25.55
N CYS A 268 23.14 -9.04 -26.83
CA CYS A 268 23.93 -9.66 -27.90
C CYS A 268 24.93 -8.66 -28.48
N ILE A 269 26.11 -9.18 -28.82
CA ILE A 269 27.14 -8.45 -29.54
C ILE A 269 27.10 -8.89 -31.00
N LEU A 270 26.84 -7.96 -31.90
CA LEU A 270 26.83 -8.19 -33.34
C LEU A 270 28.04 -7.52 -34.00
N GLU A 271 28.66 -8.19 -34.97
CA GLU A 271 29.68 -7.63 -35.89
C GLU A 271 29.45 -8.29 -37.26
N ASN A 272 29.49 -7.51 -38.34
CA ASN A 272 29.18 -7.99 -39.70
C ASN A 272 27.87 -8.79 -39.80
N ASN A 273 26.81 -8.34 -39.11
CA ASN A 273 25.48 -8.96 -39.06
C ASN A 273 25.42 -10.38 -38.45
N GLY A 274 26.52 -10.85 -37.85
CA GLY A 274 26.59 -12.10 -37.10
C GLY A 274 26.61 -11.86 -35.59
N ILE A 275 25.94 -12.73 -34.83
CA ILE A 275 26.04 -12.72 -33.36
C ILE A 275 27.37 -13.38 -32.97
N ILE A 276 28.26 -12.62 -32.35
CA ILE A 276 29.55 -13.16 -31.85
C ILE A 276 29.36 -13.75 -30.47
N THR A 277 28.69 -13.00 -29.59
CA THR A 277 28.61 -13.33 -28.17
C THR A 277 27.32 -12.80 -27.58
N SER A 278 26.93 -13.45 -26.49
CA SER A 278 25.56 -13.59 -26.13
C SER A 278 25.42 -13.90 -24.64
N TRP A 279 24.58 -13.15 -23.91
CA TRP A 279 24.23 -13.47 -22.52
C TRP A 279 22.71 -13.47 -22.30
N GLN A 280 22.19 -14.52 -21.68
CA GLN A 280 20.78 -14.74 -21.40
C GLN A 280 20.55 -14.93 -19.89
N GLY A 281 19.86 -13.99 -19.25
CA GLY A 281 19.47 -14.09 -17.84
C GLY A 281 18.00 -14.44 -17.68
N LYS A 282 17.72 -15.53 -16.96
CA LYS A 282 16.38 -15.94 -16.56
C LYS A 282 16.02 -15.34 -15.21
N LEU A 283 15.03 -14.46 -15.18
CA LEU A 283 14.50 -13.81 -13.98
C LEU A 283 13.19 -14.46 -13.53
N ASP A 284 12.76 -14.16 -12.29
CA ASP A 284 11.50 -14.66 -11.76
C ASP A 284 10.30 -13.98 -12.45
N ARG A 285 9.16 -14.67 -12.50
CA ARG A 285 7.89 -14.15 -13.05
C ARG A 285 7.38 -12.88 -12.34
N SER A 286 7.78 -12.67 -11.09
CA SER A 286 7.45 -11.47 -10.33
C SER A 286 8.32 -10.26 -10.68
N ASN A 287 9.46 -10.45 -11.36
CA ASN A 287 10.25 -9.34 -11.86
C ASN A 287 9.51 -8.58 -12.97
N SER A 288 9.84 -7.30 -13.13
CA SER A 288 9.22 -6.43 -14.14
C SER A 288 10.04 -6.37 -15.43
N VAL A 289 9.39 -6.04 -16.55
CA VAL A 289 10.07 -5.74 -17.82
C VAL A 289 11.16 -4.69 -17.60
N PHE A 290 10.84 -3.61 -16.89
CA PHE A 290 11.80 -2.55 -16.57
C PHE A 290 13.07 -3.06 -15.85
N GLN A 291 12.94 -4.01 -14.93
CA GLN A 291 14.10 -4.62 -14.27
C GLN A 291 14.94 -5.44 -15.25
N ALA A 292 14.29 -6.19 -16.14
CA ALA A 292 14.96 -6.99 -17.15
C ALA A 292 15.73 -6.11 -18.15
N GLU A 293 15.14 -5.01 -18.58
CA GLU A 293 15.75 -4.00 -19.45
C GLU A 293 16.97 -3.34 -18.80
N ILE A 294 16.83 -2.88 -17.55
CA ILE A 294 17.94 -2.26 -16.82
C ILE A 294 19.06 -3.26 -16.56
N LEU A 295 18.74 -4.53 -16.26
CA LEU A 295 19.73 -5.59 -16.12
C LEU A 295 20.46 -5.88 -17.44
N ALA A 296 19.73 -5.90 -18.56
CA ALA A 296 20.30 -6.12 -19.89
C ALA A 296 21.34 -5.04 -20.22
N VAL A 297 21.00 -3.77 -19.98
CA VAL A 297 21.91 -2.64 -20.14
C VAL A 297 23.12 -2.75 -19.23
N ARG A 298 22.94 -3.12 -17.96
CA ARG A 298 24.06 -3.33 -17.03
C ARG A 298 25.03 -4.39 -17.54
N MET A 299 24.52 -5.57 -17.89
CA MET A 299 25.34 -6.70 -18.35
C MET A 299 26.05 -6.35 -19.67
N ALA A 300 25.39 -5.61 -20.57
CA ALA A 300 26.01 -5.09 -21.78
C ALA A 300 27.17 -4.12 -21.50
N ILE A 301 27.02 -3.23 -20.51
CA ILE A 301 28.09 -2.31 -20.09
C ILE A 301 29.27 -3.09 -19.52
N GLU A 302 29.02 -4.08 -18.66
CA GLU A 302 30.09 -4.92 -18.10
C GLU A 302 30.85 -5.68 -19.20
N ALA A 303 30.14 -6.20 -20.21
CA ALA A 303 30.77 -6.83 -21.38
C ALA A 303 31.57 -5.82 -22.22
N ALA A 304 31.00 -4.63 -22.46
CA ALA A 304 31.62 -3.55 -23.21
C ALA A 304 32.89 -3.00 -22.55
N SER A 305 32.94 -2.95 -21.22
CA SER A 305 34.10 -2.48 -20.45
C SER A 305 35.40 -3.20 -20.81
N SER A 306 35.32 -4.46 -21.24
CA SER A 306 36.49 -5.25 -21.64
C SER A 306 37.08 -4.85 -23.00
N LEU A 307 36.29 -4.19 -23.87
CA LEU A 307 36.65 -3.97 -25.27
C LEU A 307 37.52 -2.72 -25.51
N HIS A 308 37.62 -1.79 -24.54
CA HIS A 308 38.49 -0.61 -24.54
C HIS A 308 38.48 0.24 -25.83
N ARG A 309 37.40 0.16 -26.62
CA ARG A 309 37.17 0.91 -27.86
C ARG A 309 35.82 1.60 -27.80
N PRO A 310 35.59 2.70 -28.56
CA PRO A 310 34.27 3.31 -28.65
C PRO A 310 33.23 2.26 -29.04
N ILE A 311 32.20 2.08 -28.21
CA ILE A 311 31.18 1.06 -28.43
C ILE A 311 29.80 1.61 -28.16
N LYS A 312 28.86 1.24 -29.03
CA LYS A 312 27.47 1.64 -28.92
C LYS A 312 26.67 0.47 -28.34
N ILE A 313 25.88 0.77 -27.31
CA ILE A 313 24.89 -0.13 -26.76
C ILE A 313 23.52 0.43 -27.14
N TRP A 314 22.77 -0.35 -27.87
CA TRP A 314 21.47 -0.03 -28.42
C TRP A 314 20.38 -0.67 -27.56
N THR A 315 19.42 0.14 -27.11
CA THR A 315 18.24 -0.29 -26.35
C THR A 315 17.00 0.40 -26.91
N ASP A 316 15.88 -0.33 -26.97
CA ASP A 316 14.58 0.25 -27.29
C ASP A 316 13.80 0.74 -26.05
N SER A 317 14.26 0.38 -24.85
CA SER A 317 13.68 0.83 -23.59
C SER A 317 14.05 2.28 -23.26
N PHE A 318 13.27 3.19 -23.83
CA PHE A 318 13.34 4.62 -23.52
C PHE A 318 13.21 4.88 -22.00
N SER A 319 12.39 4.08 -21.31
CA SER A 319 12.20 4.16 -19.87
C SER A 319 13.50 3.88 -19.08
N SER A 320 14.30 2.91 -19.53
CA SER A 320 15.61 2.60 -18.93
C SER A 320 16.59 3.74 -19.12
N LEU A 321 16.67 4.31 -20.32
CA LEU A 321 17.55 5.44 -20.60
C LEU A 321 17.19 6.67 -19.77
N LEU A 322 15.90 7.02 -19.66
CA LEU A 322 15.45 8.12 -18.82
C LEU A 322 15.74 7.88 -17.33
N ALA A 323 15.60 6.64 -16.86
CA ALA A 323 15.94 6.29 -15.49
C ALA A 323 17.45 6.50 -15.21
N ILE A 324 18.32 6.08 -16.14
CA ILE A 324 19.77 6.25 -16.03
C ILE A 324 20.18 7.72 -16.15
N LEU A 325 19.50 8.53 -16.95
CA LEU A 325 19.73 9.98 -17.01
C LEU A 325 19.20 10.76 -15.81
N ASN A 326 18.45 10.14 -14.90
CA ASN A 326 17.95 10.80 -13.71
C ASN A 326 18.99 10.79 -12.57
N PRO A 327 19.65 11.93 -12.24
CA PRO A 327 20.65 11.98 -11.17
C PRO A 327 20.05 11.74 -9.77
N LYS A 328 18.73 11.89 -9.64
CA LYS A 328 17.98 11.67 -8.40
C LYS A 328 17.37 10.27 -8.32
N SER A 329 17.76 9.34 -9.20
CA SER A 329 17.25 7.98 -9.17
C SER A 329 17.50 7.33 -7.79
N HIS A 330 16.49 6.62 -7.29
CA HIS A 330 16.55 5.85 -6.05
C HIS A 330 16.75 4.34 -6.30
N HIS A 331 16.84 3.92 -7.56
CA HIS A 331 17.00 2.52 -7.93
C HIS A 331 18.47 2.12 -7.86
N SER A 332 18.80 1.08 -7.09
CA SER A 332 20.20 0.66 -6.86
C SER A 332 20.94 0.34 -8.16
N MET A 333 20.37 -0.53 -8.99
CA MET A 333 20.97 -0.93 -10.27
C MET A 333 21.20 0.25 -11.22
N VAL A 334 20.29 1.23 -11.23
CA VAL A 334 20.47 2.46 -12.02
C VAL A 334 21.68 3.24 -11.53
N ARG A 335 21.90 3.37 -10.22
CA ARG A 335 23.08 4.02 -9.66
C ARG A 335 24.38 3.28 -9.98
N GLU A 336 24.32 1.95 -10.00
CA GLU A 336 25.44 1.11 -10.43
C GLU A 336 25.79 1.36 -11.89
N ILE A 337 24.79 1.38 -12.78
CA ILE A 337 24.97 1.73 -14.20
C ILE A 337 25.53 3.14 -14.36
N GLN A 338 25.00 4.13 -13.63
CA GLN A 338 25.50 5.51 -13.67
C GLN A 338 26.98 5.57 -13.30
N THR A 339 27.40 4.82 -12.28
CA THR A 339 28.80 4.72 -11.87
C THR A 339 29.66 4.04 -12.94
N LEU A 340 29.19 2.92 -13.50
CA LEU A 340 29.90 2.18 -14.55
C LEU A 340 30.12 3.04 -15.81
N LEU A 341 29.11 3.78 -16.24
CA LEU A 341 29.21 4.65 -17.42
C LEU A 341 30.19 5.79 -17.21
N LEU A 342 30.20 6.41 -16.02
CA LEU A 342 31.17 7.47 -15.69
C LEU A 342 32.62 6.95 -15.70
N SER A 343 32.84 5.70 -15.28
CA SER A 343 34.15 5.04 -15.34
C SER A 343 34.56 4.67 -16.77
N HIS A 344 33.62 4.43 -17.68
CA HIS A 344 33.87 3.95 -19.03
C HIS A 344 33.35 4.91 -20.11
N LYS A 345 34.03 6.06 -20.27
CA LYS A 345 33.62 7.14 -21.18
C LYS A 345 33.50 6.74 -22.66
N HIS A 346 34.11 5.63 -23.07
CA HIS A 346 34.06 5.10 -24.44
C HIS A 346 32.76 4.34 -24.75
N ILE A 347 31.95 4.01 -23.75
CA ILE A 347 30.66 3.34 -23.92
C ILE A 347 29.58 4.40 -24.15
N HIS A 348 28.75 4.22 -25.18
CA HIS A 348 27.68 5.14 -25.54
C HIS A 348 26.35 4.41 -25.61
N LEU A 349 25.35 4.88 -24.85
CA LEU A 349 23.99 4.34 -24.91
C LEU A 349 23.19 5.06 -26.00
N ARG A 350 22.50 4.29 -26.82
CA ARG A 350 21.70 4.78 -27.95
C ARG A 350 20.30 4.22 -27.87
N TRP A 351 19.32 5.09 -28.06
CA TRP A 351 17.94 4.65 -28.21
C TRP A 351 17.68 4.21 -29.64
N LEU A 352 16.92 3.14 -29.81
CA LEU A 352 16.37 2.72 -31.09
C LEU A 352 14.86 2.52 -30.95
N LYS A 353 14.13 2.63 -32.05
CA LYS A 353 12.69 2.40 -32.05
C LYS A 353 12.40 0.91 -32.16
N ALA A 354 11.59 0.38 -31.25
CA ALA A 354 11.11 -0.99 -31.31
C ALA A 354 10.32 -1.27 -32.61
N HIS A 355 10.42 -2.50 -33.12
CA HIS A 355 9.64 -3.01 -34.25
C HIS A 355 9.87 -2.28 -35.60
N VAL A 356 11.11 -1.91 -35.88
CA VAL A 356 11.54 -1.30 -37.16
C VAL A 356 12.53 -2.21 -37.90
N ASP A 357 12.41 -3.53 -37.74
CA ASP A 357 13.19 -4.57 -38.42
C ASP A 357 14.73 -4.41 -38.36
N TYR A 358 15.25 -3.81 -37.28
CA TYR A 358 16.69 -3.78 -37.04
C TYR A 358 17.17 -5.17 -36.60
N LEU A 359 18.00 -5.82 -37.43
CA LEU A 359 18.50 -7.18 -37.19
C LEU A 359 19.00 -7.40 -35.75
N GLY A 360 19.83 -6.49 -35.24
CA GLY A 360 20.37 -6.60 -33.88
C GLY A 360 19.29 -6.52 -32.79
N ASN A 361 18.28 -5.67 -32.98
CA ASN A 361 17.18 -5.53 -32.02
C ASN A 361 16.26 -6.75 -32.05
N GLU A 362 15.88 -7.22 -33.24
CA GLU A 362 15.05 -8.42 -33.39
C GLU A 362 15.76 -9.66 -32.83
N CYS A 363 17.08 -9.77 -33.04
CA CYS A 363 17.91 -10.80 -32.40
C CYS A 363 17.88 -10.68 -30.87
N ALA A 364 18.05 -9.48 -30.30
CA ALA A 364 17.98 -9.27 -28.85
C ALA A 364 16.60 -9.65 -28.30
N TYR A 365 15.54 -9.25 -28.99
CA TYR A 365 14.15 -9.54 -28.64
C TYR A 365 13.81 -11.03 -28.65
N GLN A 366 14.20 -11.73 -29.72
CA GLN A 366 13.98 -13.17 -29.80
C GLN A 366 14.76 -13.92 -28.70
N LEU A 367 16.01 -13.51 -28.46
CA LEU A 367 16.85 -14.13 -27.43
C LEU A 367 16.37 -13.81 -26.01
N SER A 368 15.72 -12.66 -25.76
CA SER A 368 15.16 -12.37 -24.45
C SER A 368 13.97 -13.28 -24.13
N LYS A 369 13.13 -13.61 -25.14
CA LYS A 369 12.06 -14.60 -24.98
C LYS A 369 12.60 -15.99 -24.70
N GLU A 370 13.67 -16.39 -25.41
CA GLU A 370 14.33 -17.67 -25.16
C GLU A 370 14.96 -17.73 -23.76
N ALA A 371 15.48 -16.61 -23.26
CA ALA A 371 16.08 -16.53 -21.93
C ALA A 371 15.10 -16.92 -20.80
N ILE A 372 13.80 -16.78 -21.00
CA ILE A 372 12.77 -17.20 -20.00
C ILE A 372 12.84 -18.71 -19.74
N THR A 373 13.15 -19.50 -20.77
CA THR A 373 13.18 -20.96 -20.68
C THR A 373 14.60 -21.51 -20.58
N LYS A 374 15.52 -20.99 -21.41
CA LYS A 374 16.89 -21.49 -21.59
C LYS A 374 17.98 -20.65 -20.90
N GLY A 375 17.64 -19.46 -20.41
CA GLY A 375 18.62 -18.56 -19.80
C GLY A 375 19.13 -19.06 -18.45
N ASP A 376 20.30 -18.57 -18.06
CA ASP A 376 20.88 -18.89 -16.76
C ASP A 376 20.09 -18.20 -15.64
N PRO A 377 19.71 -18.91 -14.56
CA PRO A 377 18.99 -18.32 -13.45
C PRO A 377 19.74 -17.12 -12.85
N PHE A 378 19.10 -15.96 -12.87
CA PHE A 378 19.63 -14.73 -12.28
C PHE A 378 18.69 -14.25 -11.17
N PHE A 379 19.19 -14.25 -9.93
CA PHE A 379 18.37 -13.85 -8.79
C PHE A 379 18.34 -12.31 -8.67
N LEU A 380 17.14 -11.74 -8.84
CA LEU A 380 16.90 -10.32 -8.65
C LEU A 380 15.74 -10.10 -7.66
N PRO A 381 15.88 -9.23 -6.65
CA PRO A 381 14.78 -8.88 -5.77
C PRO A 381 13.56 -8.39 -6.55
N LYS A 382 12.37 -8.74 -6.08
CA LYS A 382 11.10 -8.35 -6.66
C LYS A 382 10.92 -6.83 -6.58
N PRO A 383 10.24 -6.21 -7.55
CA PRO A 383 9.99 -4.79 -7.51
C PRO A 383 9.02 -4.47 -6.36
N LEU A 384 9.10 -3.26 -5.81
CA LEU A 384 8.18 -2.81 -4.74
C LEU A 384 6.71 -2.77 -5.18
N SER A 385 6.43 -2.75 -6.49
CA SER A 385 5.09 -2.94 -7.03
C SER A 385 4.55 -4.35 -6.79
N SER A 386 5.41 -5.39 -6.82
CA SER A 386 5.04 -6.76 -6.48
C SER A 386 4.58 -6.84 -5.03
N LEU A 387 5.33 -6.25 -4.09
CA LEU A 387 4.93 -6.15 -2.68
C LEU A 387 3.54 -5.53 -2.52
N LYS A 388 3.25 -4.44 -3.24
CA LYS A 388 1.91 -3.81 -3.20
C LYS A 388 0.83 -4.73 -3.72
N SER A 389 1.09 -5.45 -4.81
CA SER A 389 0.15 -6.40 -5.42
C SER A 389 -0.10 -7.61 -4.51
N GLU A 390 0.95 -8.17 -3.92
CA GLU A 390 0.90 -9.29 -3.00
C GLU A 390 0.15 -8.91 -1.71
N ASN A 391 0.48 -7.75 -1.11
CA ASN A 391 -0.28 -7.19 0.03
C ASN A 391 -1.76 -6.98 -0.30
N LYS A 392 -2.07 -6.53 -1.53
CA LYS A 392 -3.44 -6.35 -1.99
C LYS A 392 -4.18 -7.67 -2.12
N SER A 393 -3.52 -8.68 -2.68
CA SER A 393 -4.07 -10.02 -2.87
C SER A 393 -4.31 -10.71 -1.52
N ALA A 394 -3.36 -10.59 -0.59
CA ALA A 394 -3.51 -11.13 0.76
C ALA A 394 -4.70 -10.50 1.50
N ALA A 395 -4.85 -9.17 1.46
CA ALA A 395 -5.98 -8.52 2.12
C ALA A 395 -7.32 -8.85 1.46
N LEU A 396 -7.35 -9.03 0.14
CA LEU A 396 -8.54 -9.46 -0.58
C LEU A 396 -8.94 -10.89 -0.16
N SER A 397 -7.96 -11.79 0.01
CA SER A 397 -8.20 -13.15 0.53
C SER A 397 -8.79 -13.11 1.93
N ILE A 398 -8.18 -12.36 2.84
CA ILE A 398 -8.68 -12.25 4.22
C ILE A 398 -10.07 -11.62 4.25
N TRP A 399 -10.32 -10.64 3.39
CA TRP A 399 -11.64 -10.03 3.28
C TRP A 399 -12.67 -11.03 2.74
N GLN A 400 -12.30 -11.86 1.75
CA GLN A 400 -13.13 -12.95 1.25
C GLN A 400 -13.43 -13.96 2.36
N ASP A 401 -12.42 -14.41 3.12
CA ASP A 401 -12.60 -15.35 4.22
C ASP A 401 -13.54 -14.79 5.30
N ASN A 402 -13.39 -13.52 5.65
CA ASN A 402 -14.30 -12.83 6.57
C ASN A 402 -15.73 -12.70 6.01
N TRP A 403 -15.86 -12.59 4.68
CA TRP A 403 -17.15 -12.49 4.02
C TRP A 403 -17.87 -13.83 3.96
N ASP A 404 -17.15 -14.90 3.66
CA ASP A 404 -17.69 -16.26 3.60
C ASP A 404 -18.10 -16.76 4.99
N ASN A 405 -17.25 -16.55 6.00
CA ASN A 405 -17.48 -17.06 7.35
C ASN A 405 -18.24 -16.09 8.27
N GLY A 406 -18.57 -14.89 7.81
CA GLY A 406 -19.29 -13.91 8.60
C GLY A 406 -20.74 -14.30 8.86
N GLU A 407 -21.31 -13.91 10.00
CA GLU A 407 -22.73 -14.18 10.31
C GLU A 407 -23.67 -13.08 9.75
N THR A 408 -23.13 -11.91 9.41
CA THR A 408 -23.93 -10.74 9.01
C THR A 408 -23.96 -10.56 7.50
N GLY A 409 -25.04 -9.97 6.98
CA GLY A 409 -25.18 -9.64 5.56
C GLY A 409 -25.40 -10.84 4.64
N ARG A 410 -25.90 -11.97 5.14
CA ARG A 410 -26.05 -13.22 4.38
C ARG A 410 -26.87 -13.07 3.09
N SER A 411 -27.98 -12.33 3.13
CA SER A 411 -28.76 -12.05 1.91
C SER A 411 -27.96 -11.34 0.81
N THR A 412 -26.97 -10.52 1.18
CA THR A 412 -26.06 -9.87 0.22
C THR A 412 -24.96 -10.82 -0.24
N HIS A 413 -24.53 -11.76 0.62
CA HIS A 413 -23.54 -12.79 0.27
C HIS A 413 -24.10 -13.75 -0.78
N ASP A 414 -25.36 -14.18 -0.61
CA ASP A 414 -26.06 -15.06 -1.56
C ASP A 414 -26.05 -14.49 -3.00
N ILE A 415 -26.07 -13.16 -3.12
CA ILE A 415 -26.10 -12.44 -4.41
C ILE A 415 -24.69 -12.02 -4.87
N VAL A 416 -23.84 -11.60 -3.93
CA VAL A 416 -22.45 -11.17 -4.19
C VAL A 416 -21.53 -12.00 -3.29
N PRO A 417 -21.27 -13.27 -3.66
CA PRO A 417 -20.44 -14.15 -2.84
C PRO A 417 -18.97 -13.75 -2.88
N ARG A 418 -18.54 -13.05 -3.94
CA ARG A 418 -17.14 -12.65 -4.13
C ARG A 418 -16.91 -11.17 -3.85
N VAL A 419 -15.96 -10.87 -2.96
CA VAL A 419 -15.50 -9.50 -2.71
C VAL A 419 -14.72 -8.96 -3.91
N SER A 420 -14.77 -7.65 -4.12
CA SER A 420 -14.12 -7.01 -5.27
C SER A 420 -13.61 -5.61 -4.93
N ASN A 421 -12.66 -5.13 -5.73
CA ASN A 421 -12.17 -3.76 -5.70
C ASN A 421 -13.03 -2.80 -6.55
N LYS A 422 -13.95 -3.35 -7.36
CA LYS A 422 -14.90 -2.61 -8.19
C LYS A 422 -16.29 -2.66 -7.54
N PRO A 423 -16.97 -1.50 -7.35
CA PRO A 423 -18.29 -1.48 -6.73
C PRO A 423 -19.32 -2.16 -7.63
N VAL A 424 -20.36 -2.76 -7.04
CA VAL A 424 -21.36 -3.54 -7.77
C VAL A 424 -22.25 -2.67 -8.66
N GLY A 425 -22.30 -1.37 -8.40
CA GLY A 425 -23.00 -0.41 -9.26
C GLY A 425 -24.50 -0.26 -8.98
N TRP A 426 -25.00 -0.87 -7.91
CA TRP A 426 -26.39 -0.80 -7.49
C TRP A 426 -26.84 0.59 -7.03
N ASN A 427 -28.06 0.98 -7.39
CA ASN A 427 -28.74 2.16 -6.88
C ASN A 427 -29.21 1.92 -5.43
N ARG A 428 -29.85 2.94 -4.83
CA ARG A 428 -30.21 2.89 -3.41
C ARG A 428 -31.26 1.82 -3.15
N GLU A 429 -32.23 1.69 -4.04
CA GLU A 429 -33.37 0.78 -3.96
C GLU A 429 -32.92 -0.69 -4.11
N GLU A 430 -32.01 -0.97 -5.05
CA GLU A 430 -31.36 -2.27 -5.24
C GLU A 430 -30.58 -2.67 -3.97
N ILE A 431 -29.83 -1.74 -3.37
CA ILE A 431 -29.10 -2.01 -2.11
C ILE A 431 -30.07 -2.32 -0.98
N MET A 432 -31.16 -1.56 -0.86
CA MET A 432 -32.21 -1.78 0.14
C MET A 432 -32.82 -3.17 0.00
N PHE A 433 -33.19 -3.53 -1.23
CA PHE A 433 -33.77 -4.83 -1.55
C PHE A 433 -32.82 -5.98 -1.20
N VAL A 434 -31.59 -5.97 -1.72
CA VAL A 434 -30.62 -7.06 -1.52
C VAL A 434 -30.19 -7.19 -0.06
N THR A 435 -30.11 -6.09 0.66
CA THR A 435 -29.75 -6.14 2.08
C THR A 435 -30.92 -6.57 2.96
N GLY A 436 -32.13 -6.73 2.42
CA GLY A 436 -33.33 -7.05 3.20
C GLY A 436 -33.81 -5.89 4.08
N HIS A 437 -33.48 -4.64 3.70
CA HIS A 437 -33.77 -3.44 4.48
C HIS A 437 -34.54 -2.42 3.64
N GLY A 438 -35.83 -2.25 3.89
CA GLY A 438 -36.66 -1.28 3.18
C GLY A 438 -38.12 -1.32 3.61
N PRO A 439 -39.01 -0.55 2.95
CA PRO A 439 -40.45 -0.58 3.17
C PRO A 439 -41.07 -1.84 2.53
N PHE A 440 -40.48 -2.99 2.81
CA PHE A 440 -40.80 -4.26 2.20
C PHE A 440 -41.32 -5.20 3.29
N PRO A 441 -42.46 -5.90 3.09
CA PRO A 441 -42.85 -7.02 3.93
C PRO A 441 -41.72 -8.07 3.97
N SER A 442 -41.58 -8.78 5.08
CA SER A 442 -40.59 -9.86 5.21
C SER A 442 -40.74 -10.89 4.09
N TYR A 443 -39.71 -11.06 3.26
CA TYR A 443 -39.68 -12.04 2.18
C TYR A 443 -38.78 -13.24 2.52
N PRO A 444 -39.13 -14.45 2.04
CA PRO A 444 -38.21 -15.59 2.07
C PRO A 444 -36.93 -15.29 1.25
N HIS A 445 -35.78 -15.76 1.71
CA HIS A 445 -34.47 -15.56 1.05
C HIS A 445 -34.48 -15.98 -0.44
N THR A 446 -35.19 -17.06 -0.78
CA THR A 446 -35.32 -17.57 -2.16
C THR A 446 -36.03 -16.62 -3.11
N PHE A 447 -36.96 -15.80 -2.58
CA PHE A 447 -37.72 -14.83 -3.36
C PHE A 447 -36.86 -13.61 -3.75
N ILE A 448 -35.95 -13.18 -2.87
CA ILE A 448 -35.03 -12.06 -3.11
C ILE A 448 -34.02 -12.41 -4.21
N ALA A 449 -33.45 -13.63 -4.17
CA ALA A 449 -32.47 -14.08 -5.14
C ALA A 449 -33.05 -14.16 -6.57
N SER A 450 -34.25 -14.73 -6.72
CA SER A 450 -34.90 -14.89 -8.03
C SER A 450 -35.26 -13.56 -8.71
N ILE A 451 -35.84 -12.60 -7.95
CA ILE A 451 -36.15 -11.26 -8.49
C ILE A 451 -34.86 -10.52 -8.88
N PHE A 452 -33.80 -10.68 -8.08
CA PHE A 452 -32.55 -10.00 -8.33
C PHE A 452 -31.82 -10.53 -9.57
N GLU A 453 -31.85 -11.85 -9.79
CA GLU A 453 -31.35 -12.48 -11.02
C GLU A 453 -32.11 -11.98 -12.25
N HIS A 454 -33.43 -11.80 -12.13
CA HIS A 454 -34.27 -11.21 -13.17
C HIS A 454 -33.90 -9.75 -13.47
N MET A 455 -33.68 -8.94 -12.43
CA MET A 455 -33.30 -7.51 -12.54
C MET A 455 -31.92 -7.31 -13.17
N THR A 456 -30.95 -8.14 -12.79
CA THR A 456 -29.59 -8.08 -13.34
C THR A 456 -29.53 -8.53 -14.81
N THR A 457 -30.30 -9.56 -15.16
CA THR A 457 -30.45 -10.03 -16.55
C THR A 457 -31.14 -8.98 -17.42
N ALA A 458 -32.20 -8.32 -16.93
CA ALA A 458 -32.88 -7.24 -17.65
C ALA A 458 -31.94 -6.04 -17.89
N ARG A 459 -31.10 -5.69 -16.91
CA ARG A 459 -30.10 -4.61 -17.03
C ARG A 459 -29.00 -4.92 -18.05
N ALA A 460 -28.60 -6.18 -18.15
CA ALA A 460 -27.66 -6.63 -19.18
C ALA A 460 -28.27 -6.55 -20.60
N LYS A 461 -29.60 -6.68 -20.72
CA LYS A 461 -30.35 -6.67 -21.99
C LYS A 461 -30.87 -5.28 -22.45
N LYS A 462 -30.70 -4.21 -21.67
CA LYS A 462 -31.25 -2.86 -21.95
C LYS A 462 -32.77 -2.84 -22.25
N GLU A 463 -33.56 -3.76 -21.68
CA GLU A 463 -35.01 -3.77 -21.85
C GLU A 463 -35.75 -3.16 -20.64
N ILE A 464 -36.25 -1.94 -20.87
CA ILE A 464 -37.50 -1.25 -20.47
C ILE A 464 -37.97 -1.14 -18.98
N GLN A 465 -38.59 0.04 -18.74
CA GLN A 465 -39.41 0.56 -17.63
C GLN A 465 -40.16 -0.47 -16.77
N PHE A 466 -40.16 -0.25 -15.45
CA PHE A 466 -41.01 -0.97 -14.50
C PHE A 466 -42.22 -0.12 -14.08
N THR A 467 -43.42 -0.63 -14.38
CA THR A 467 -44.66 -0.39 -13.62
C THR A 467 -44.79 -1.48 -12.55
N MET A 468 -45.01 -1.07 -11.31
CA MET A 468 -45.24 -1.98 -10.17
C MET A 468 -46.56 -2.75 -10.34
N PRO A 469 -46.66 -4.02 -9.91
CA PRO A 469 -47.94 -4.73 -9.88
C PRO A 469 -48.88 -4.06 -8.86
N GLN A 470 -50.02 -3.57 -9.31
CA GLN A 470 -51.15 -3.27 -8.44
C GLN A 470 -51.80 -4.60 -8.06
N ASP A 471 -51.38 -5.18 -6.94
CA ASP A 471 -52.20 -6.10 -6.14
C ASP A 471 -51.50 -6.42 -4.82
N VAL A 472 -51.53 -5.44 -3.91
CA VAL A 472 -51.46 -5.69 -2.47
C VAL A 472 -52.47 -4.75 -1.83
N SER A 473 -53.60 -5.31 -1.41
CA SER A 473 -54.67 -4.63 -0.69
C SER A 473 -54.13 -3.90 0.55
N LEU A 474 -54.03 -2.57 0.47
CA LEU A 474 -53.85 -1.70 1.62
C LEU A 474 -55.17 -1.67 2.40
N ARG A 475 -55.20 -2.25 3.61
CA ARG A 475 -56.23 -1.89 4.60
C ARG A 475 -55.87 -0.52 5.16
N SER A 476 -56.67 0.48 4.81
CA SER A 476 -56.70 1.79 5.46
C SER A 476 -57.15 1.65 6.93
N PRO A 477 -56.61 2.41 7.89
CA PRO A 477 -57.19 2.53 9.20
C PRO A 477 -58.40 3.47 9.18
N ASP A 478 -59.52 2.99 9.72
CA ASP A 478 -60.76 3.75 9.94
C ASP A 478 -60.49 5.03 10.74
N ILE A 479 -60.77 6.18 10.13
CA ILE A 479 -60.94 7.46 10.82
C ILE A 479 -62.44 7.71 10.88
N SER A 480 -63.03 7.46 12.06
CA SER A 480 -64.40 7.85 12.38
C SER A 480 -64.47 9.37 12.50
N ASN A 481 -65.10 10.01 11.50
CA ASN A 481 -65.57 11.39 11.58
C ASN A 481 -66.73 11.47 12.58
N SER A 482 -66.52 12.16 13.70
CA SER A 482 -67.60 12.74 14.50
C SER A 482 -67.54 14.26 14.36
N ASN A 483 -68.42 14.81 13.53
CA ASN A 483 -68.79 16.22 13.56
C ASN A 483 -70.31 16.29 13.71
N SER A 484 -70.78 16.82 14.84
CA SER A 484 -72.06 17.52 14.92
C SER A 484 -72.19 18.30 16.24
N VAL A 485 -72.27 19.64 16.11
CA VAL A 485 -73.13 20.59 16.85
C VAL A 485 -72.71 20.85 18.31
N THR A 486 -72.38 22.08 18.76
CA THR A 486 -72.98 23.41 18.58
C THR A 486 -71.92 24.48 18.83
#